data_AF-O01369-F1
#
_entry.id   AF-O01369-F1
#
_cell.length_a   1.000
_cell.length_b   1.000
_cell.length_c   1.000
_cell.angle_alpha   90.00
_cell.angle_beta   90.00
_cell.angle_gamma   90.00
#
_symmetry.space_group_name_H-M   'P 1'
#
loop_
_entity.id
_entity.type
_entity.pdbx_description
1 polymer ?
#
loop_
_entity_poly.entity_id
_entity_poly.type
_entity_poly.pdbx_seq_one_letter_code
_entity_poly.pdbx_strand_id
1 'polypeptide(L)'
;MATLRASVERVASAYRMRLKQMTDLQQKVKAFQFSNSYYNQLGLLYHDVIPHSPLIAEAVRRLPREETEARDFRIARAFQLSASKTVLPKEQWTAIEDDIPYLDPYIEVAKKEWKEKAEWDHFVNPETYP
;
A
#
# COMPACT_ATOMS: atom_id res chain seq x y z
N MET A 1 -12.63 -6.08 14.94
CA MET A 1 -11.17 -5.84 14.93
C MET A 1 -10.37 -7.10 14.57
N ALA A 2 -10.69 -8.30 15.10
CA ALA A 2 -10.01 -9.55 14.70
C ALA A 2 -10.08 -9.86 13.19
N THR A 3 -11.12 -9.37 12.51
CA THR A 3 -11.31 -9.50 11.05
C THR A 3 -10.28 -8.76 10.21
N LEU A 4 -9.60 -7.73 10.77
CA LEU A 4 -8.64 -6.91 10.02
C LEU A 4 -7.21 -7.46 10.07
N ARG A 5 -6.80 -8.18 11.12
CA ARG A 5 -5.48 -8.86 11.09
C ARG A 5 -5.44 -9.97 10.05
N ALA A 6 -6.52 -10.74 9.94
CA ALA A 6 -6.69 -11.74 8.89
C ALA A 6 -6.78 -11.12 7.49
N SER A 7 -6.91 -9.79 7.34
CA SER A 7 -7.03 -9.16 6.02
C SER A 7 -5.66 -9.06 5.32
N VAL A 8 -4.58 -8.75 6.04
CA VAL A 8 -3.26 -8.52 5.42
C VAL A 8 -2.69 -9.82 4.83
N GLU A 9 -2.75 -10.94 5.56
CA GLU A 9 -2.32 -12.24 5.05
C GLU A 9 -3.16 -12.70 3.84
N ARG A 10 -4.47 -12.43 3.87
CA ARG A 10 -5.37 -12.71 2.72
C ARG A 10 -5.01 -11.84 1.52
N VAL A 11 -4.62 -10.60 1.73
CA VAL A 11 -4.19 -9.69 0.67
C VAL A 11 -2.85 -10.13 0.11
N ALA A 12 -1.92 -10.52 0.97
CA ALA A 12 -0.62 -11.05 0.57
C ALA A 12 -0.78 -12.31 -0.28
N SER A 13 -1.63 -13.24 0.14
CA SER A 13 -1.90 -14.48 -0.62
C SER A 13 -2.60 -14.19 -1.94
N ALA A 14 -3.61 -13.31 -1.95
CA ALA A 14 -4.29 -12.88 -3.17
C ALA A 14 -3.34 -12.17 -4.15
N TYR A 15 -2.46 -11.30 -3.66
CA TYR A 15 -1.45 -10.60 -4.46
C TYR A 15 -0.47 -11.58 -5.11
N ARG A 16 0.07 -12.53 -4.32
CA ARG A 16 0.98 -13.58 -4.83
C ARG A 16 0.28 -14.49 -5.84
N MET A 17 -1.00 -14.83 -5.63
CA MET A 17 -1.79 -15.57 -6.61
C MET A 17 -1.98 -14.79 -7.91
N ARG A 18 -2.32 -13.49 -7.81
CA ARG A 18 -2.48 -12.62 -8.99
C ARG A 18 -1.18 -12.52 -9.79
N LEU A 19 -0.03 -12.39 -9.12
CA LEU A 19 1.29 -12.41 -9.77
C LEU A 19 1.51 -13.70 -10.56
N LYS A 20 1.23 -14.87 -9.96
CA LYS A 20 1.37 -16.17 -10.62
C LYS A 20 0.41 -16.38 -11.80
N GLN A 21 -0.75 -15.72 -11.80
CA GLN A 21 -1.75 -15.80 -12.86
C GLN A 21 -1.45 -14.87 -14.06
N MET A 22 -0.48 -13.95 -13.95
CA MET A 22 -0.10 -13.06 -15.05
C MET A 22 0.56 -13.84 -16.19
N THR A 23 0.37 -13.36 -17.43
CA THR A 23 1.10 -13.91 -18.59
C THR A 23 2.59 -13.61 -18.51
N ASP A 24 3.43 -14.39 -19.18
CA ASP A 24 4.89 -14.21 -19.17
C ASP A 24 5.33 -12.80 -19.55
N LEU A 25 4.66 -12.18 -20.54
CA LEU A 25 4.93 -10.80 -20.95
C LEU A 25 4.57 -9.82 -19.82
N GLN A 26 3.43 -9.99 -19.17
CA GLN A 26 3.01 -9.16 -18.04
C GLN A 26 3.99 -9.28 -16.87
N GLN A 27 4.44 -10.49 -16.55
CA GLN A 27 5.44 -10.71 -15.51
C GLN A 27 6.76 -10.02 -15.84
N LYS A 28 7.26 -10.13 -17.07
CA LYS A 28 8.50 -9.45 -17.53
C LYS A 28 8.38 -7.93 -17.46
N VAL A 29 7.26 -7.37 -17.92
CA VAL A 29 7.01 -5.92 -17.85
C VAL A 29 6.95 -5.46 -16.40
N LYS A 30 6.23 -6.19 -15.54
CA LYS A 30 6.12 -5.85 -14.12
C LYS A 30 7.46 -5.96 -13.40
N ALA A 31 8.25 -7.01 -13.68
CA ALA A 31 9.59 -7.18 -13.14
C ALA A 31 10.53 -6.04 -13.57
N PHE A 32 10.47 -5.61 -14.84
CA PHE A 32 11.25 -4.48 -15.35
C PHE A 32 10.87 -3.15 -14.69
N GLN A 33 9.56 -2.90 -14.52
CA GLN A 33 9.08 -1.72 -13.81
C GLN A 33 9.54 -1.72 -12.35
N PHE A 34 9.50 -2.88 -11.71
CA PHE A 34 9.90 -3.04 -10.32
C PHE A 34 11.42 -2.93 -10.14
N SER A 35 12.24 -3.53 -11.02
CA SER A 35 13.71 -3.43 -10.95
C SER A 35 14.22 -2.01 -11.17
N ASN A 36 13.52 -1.22 -12.00
CA ASN A 36 13.86 0.18 -12.27
C ASN A 36 13.30 1.16 -11.24
N SER A 37 12.48 0.68 -10.31
CA SER A 37 12.01 1.50 -9.20
C SER A 37 13.16 1.83 -8.25
N TYR A 38 13.02 2.93 -7.50
CA TYR A 38 14.01 3.35 -6.51
C TYR A 38 13.60 2.92 -5.08
N TYR A 39 12.29 2.84 -4.81
CA TYR A 39 11.77 2.56 -3.47
C TYR A 39 12.11 1.14 -2.98
N ASN A 40 12.16 0.15 -3.89
CA ASN A 40 12.60 -1.22 -3.59
C ASN A 40 14.07 -1.26 -3.14
N GLN A 41 14.93 -0.37 -3.67
CA GLN A 41 16.35 -0.26 -3.28
C GLN A 41 16.52 0.30 -1.85
N LEU A 42 15.50 1.00 -1.35
CA LEU A 42 15.44 1.50 0.03
C LEU A 42 14.75 0.52 0.99
N GLY A 43 14.21 -0.60 0.47
CA GLY A 43 13.43 -1.56 1.26
C GLY A 43 12.03 -1.06 1.62
N LEU A 44 11.50 -0.09 0.88
CA LEU A 44 10.13 0.40 1.00
C LEU A 44 9.17 -0.51 0.21
N LEU A 45 7.90 -0.45 0.58
CA LEU A 45 6.78 -1.00 -0.19
C LEU A 45 6.09 0.12 -0.98
N TYR A 46 5.32 -0.24 -2.01
CA TYR A 46 4.60 0.73 -2.82
C TYR A 46 3.69 1.65 -1.98
N HIS A 47 2.97 1.10 -0.99
CA HIS A 47 2.12 1.90 -0.11
C HIS A 47 2.87 2.88 0.81
N ASP A 48 4.17 2.71 1.01
CA ASP A 48 4.97 3.66 1.78
C ASP A 48 5.25 4.95 0.98
N VAL A 49 5.20 4.88 -0.36
CA VAL A 49 5.52 6.00 -1.27
C VAL A 49 4.29 6.66 -1.91
N ILE A 50 3.08 6.18 -1.63
CA ILE A 50 1.84 6.75 -2.18
C ILE A 50 1.67 8.21 -1.70
N PRO A 51 1.27 9.14 -2.60
CA PRO A 51 0.99 10.52 -2.22
C PRO A 51 0.00 10.63 -1.06
N HIS A 52 0.27 11.55 -0.13
CA HIS A 52 -0.62 11.80 0.98
C HIS A 52 -1.97 12.34 0.49
N SER A 53 -3.05 11.67 0.85
CA SER A 53 -4.42 12.14 0.66
C SER A 53 -5.24 11.84 1.91
N PRO A 54 -6.38 12.51 2.16
CA PRO A 54 -7.13 12.27 3.39
C PRO A 54 -7.71 10.83 3.45
N LEU A 55 -7.90 10.19 2.29
CA LEU A 55 -8.30 8.77 2.20
C LEU A 55 -7.19 7.85 2.70
N ILE A 56 -5.96 8.11 2.25
CA ILE A 56 -4.77 7.36 2.68
C ILE A 56 -4.47 7.61 4.15
N ALA A 57 -4.64 8.85 4.62
CA ALA A 57 -4.48 9.19 6.03
C ALA A 57 -5.46 8.40 6.92
N GLU A 58 -6.73 8.30 6.52
CA GLU A 58 -7.72 7.47 7.22
C GLU A 58 -7.39 5.98 7.16
N ALA A 59 -6.90 5.48 6.02
CA ALA A 59 -6.47 4.10 5.88
C ALA A 59 -5.31 3.77 6.83
N VAL A 60 -4.28 4.65 6.90
CA VAL A 60 -3.13 4.49 7.80
C VAL A 60 -3.56 4.55 9.26
N ARG A 61 -4.50 5.43 9.62
CA ARG A 61 -5.05 5.53 10.99
C ARG A 61 -5.71 4.24 11.47
N ARG A 62 -6.21 3.40 10.55
CA ARG A 62 -6.91 2.15 10.86
C ARG A 62 -5.98 0.93 10.92
N LEU A 63 -4.70 1.09 10.59
CA LEU A 63 -3.75 -0.02 10.61
C LEU A 63 -3.57 -0.58 12.02
N PRO A 64 -3.43 -1.91 12.18
CA PRO A 64 -3.01 -2.53 13.42
C PRO A 64 -1.63 -2.02 13.83
N ARG A 65 -1.39 -1.94 15.15
CA ARG A 65 -0.14 -1.41 15.72
C ARG A 65 1.12 -2.05 15.12
N GLU A 66 1.14 -3.37 14.97
CA GLU A 66 2.27 -4.14 14.42
C GLU A 66 2.62 -3.70 12.97
N GLU A 67 1.62 -3.46 12.13
CA GLU A 67 1.82 -3.01 10.75
C GLU A 67 2.28 -1.55 10.68
N THR A 68 1.74 -0.71 11.57
CA THR A 68 2.19 0.68 11.71
C THR A 68 3.65 0.74 12.15
N GLU A 69 4.05 -0.03 13.16
CA GLU A 69 5.44 -0.13 13.63
C GLU A 69 6.37 -0.63 12.51
N ALA A 70 5.96 -1.66 11.75
CA ALA A 70 6.74 -2.16 10.61
C ALA A 70 6.90 -1.12 9.50
N ARG A 71 5.82 -0.36 9.19
CA ARG A 71 5.85 0.75 8.24
C ARG A 71 6.79 1.86 8.69
N ASP A 72 6.68 2.29 9.94
CA ASP A 72 7.49 3.37 10.48
C ASP A 72 8.98 3.00 10.49
N PHE A 73 9.31 1.74 10.75
CA PHE A 73 10.67 1.23 10.63
C PHE A 73 11.22 1.30 9.20
N ARG A 74 10.43 0.90 8.18
CA ARG A 74 10.83 1.00 6.77
C ARG A 74 11.09 2.46 6.36
N ILE A 75 10.21 3.37 6.77
CA ILE A 75 10.34 4.81 6.48
C ILE A 75 11.57 5.40 7.17
N ALA A 76 11.80 5.07 8.45
CA ALA A 76 12.97 5.54 9.20
C ALA A 76 14.29 5.06 8.55
N ARG A 77 14.34 3.78 8.14
CA ARG A 77 15.47 3.23 7.38
C ARG A 77 15.68 3.97 6.06
N ALA A 78 14.63 4.18 5.28
CA ALA A 78 14.72 4.88 4.00
C ALA A 78 15.20 6.33 4.18
N PHE A 79 14.78 7.01 5.25
CA PHE A 79 15.26 8.34 5.60
C PHE A 79 16.76 8.34 5.91
N GLN A 80 17.24 7.37 6.71
CA GLN A 80 18.66 7.21 7.01
C GLN A 80 19.50 6.98 5.73
N LEU A 81 19.05 6.07 4.86
CA LEU A 81 19.71 5.78 3.59
C LEU A 81 19.77 7.00 2.67
N SER A 82 18.66 7.73 2.57
CA SER A 82 18.56 8.98 1.81
C SER A 82 19.46 10.08 2.35
N ALA A 83 19.62 10.19 3.67
CA ALA A 83 20.54 11.11 4.32
C ALA A 83 22.00 10.74 4.02
N SER A 84 22.34 9.45 4.08
CA SER A 84 23.69 8.94 3.77
C SER A 84 24.00 8.87 2.28
N LYS A 85 23.03 9.14 1.38
CA LYS A 85 23.15 8.96 -0.08
C LYS A 85 23.60 7.55 -0.47
N THR A 86 23.12 6.55 0.27
CA THR A 86 23.39 5.14 0.05
C THR A 86 22.10 4.37 -0.20
N VAL A 87 22.22 3.15 -0.71
CA VAL A 87 21.11 2.21 -0.91
C VAL A 87 21.38 0.91 -0.16
N LEU A 88 20.36 0.10 0.06
CA LEU A 88 20.55 -1.22 0.65
C LEU A 88 21.40 -2.11 -0.28
N PRO A 89 22.12 -3.11 0.26
CA PRO A 89 22.65 -4.21 -0.54
C PRO A 89 21.53 -4.88 -1.35
N LYS A 90 21.85 -5.38 -2.55
CA LYS A 90 20.85 -5.95 -3.49
C LYS A 90 20.05 -7.10 -2.89
N GLU A 91 20.66 -7.84 -1.96
CA GLU A 91 20.07 -8.97 -1.25
C GLU A 91 18.96 -8.54 -0.29
N GLN A 92 18.94 -7.26 0.12
CA GLN A 92 17.95 -6.66 1.02
C GLN A 92 16.91 -5.81 0.29
N TRP A 93 16.96 -5.77 -1.05
CA TRP A 93 15.93 -5.07 -1.82
C TRP A 93 14.60 -5.81 -1.69
N THR A 94 13.50 -5.07 -1.58
CA THR A 94 12.15 -5.65 -1.57
C THR A 94 11.98 -6.48 -2.85
N ALA A 95 11.53 -7.72 -2.74
CA ALA A 95 11.19 -8.55 -3.90
C ALA A 95 9.76 -8.21 -4.41
N ILE A 96 9.49 -8.48 -5.68
CA ILE A 96 8.19 -8.16 -6.29
C ILE A 96 7.03 -8.91 -5.62
N GLU A 97 7.30 -10.10 -5.10
CA GLU A 97 6.35 -10.96 -4.35
C GLU A 97 6.09 -10.44 -2.93
N ASP A 98 7.03 -9.68 -2.37
CA ASP A 98 6.97 -9.12 -1.02
C ASP A 98 6.42 -7.68 -0.99
N ASP A 99 6.30 -7.02 -2.16
CA ASP A 99 5.60 -5.73 -2.32
C ASP A 99 4.08 -5.87 -2.18
N ILE A 100 3.66 -6.30 -0.98
CA ILE A 100 2.28 -6.63 -0.64
C ILE A 100 1.48 -5.34 -0.51
N PRO A 101 0.30 -5.24 -1.16
CA PRO A 101 -0.55 -4.07 -1.05
C PRO A 101 -1.35 -4.06 0.27
N TYR A 102 -0.66 -4.01 1.42
CA TYR A 102 -1.23 -4.16 2.76
C TYR A 102 -2.26 -3.08 3.15
N LEU A 103 -2.24 -1.92 2.48
CA LEU A 103 -3.13 -0.79 2.78
C LEU A 103 -4.46 -0.87 2.01
N ASP A 104 -4.52 -1.63 0.90
CA ASP A 104 -5.69 -1.76 0.03
C ASP A 104 -7.00 -2.07 0.78
N PRO A 105 -7.06 -3.01 1.74
CA PRO A 105 -8.31 -3.28 2.48
C PRO A 105 -8.84 -2.06 3.22
N TYR A 106 -7.94 -1.27 3.78
CA TYR A 106 -8.30 -0.09 4.57
C TYR A 106 -8.70 1.06 3.67
N ILE A 107 -8.05 1.19 2.50
CA ILE A 107 -8.41 2.16 1.46
C ILE A 107 -9.80 1.86 0.92
N GLU A 108 -10.09 0.61 0.58
CA GLU A 108 -11.40 0.22 0.03
C GLU A 108 -12.54 0.42 1.03
N VAL A 109 -12.31 0.10 2.31
CA VAL A 109 -13.29 0.39 3.37
C VAL A 109 -13.52 1.90 3.51
N ALA A 110 -12.45 2.70 3.59
CA ALA A 110 -12.58 4.15 3.72
C ALA A 110 -13.25 4.79 2.49
N LYS A 111 -12.94 4.30 1.29
CA LYS A 111 -13.53 4.74 0.02
C LYS A 111 -15.01 4.42 -0.04
N LYS A 112 -15.41 3.23 0.43
CA LYS A 112 -16.81 2.83 0.54
C LYS A 112 -17.59 3.74 1.50
N GLU A 113 -17.05 3.99 2.69
CA GLU A 113 -17.68 4.89 3.68
C GLU A 113 -17.82 6.33 3.16
N TRP A 114 -16.81 6.84 2.46
CA TRP A 114 -16.87 8.18 1.86
C TRP A 114 -17.92 8.27 0.75
N LYS A 115 -18.02 7.22 -0.08
CA LYS A 115 -19.06 7.14 -1.11
C LYS A 115 -20.45 7.09 -0.49
N GLU A 116 -20.66 6.24 0.52
CA GLU A 116 -21.93 6.16 1.24
C GLU A 116 -22.31 7.50 1.91
N LYS A 117 -21.34 8.19 2.50
CA LYS A 117 -21.55 9.52 3.07
C LYS A 117 -21.93 10.55 2.01
N ALA A 118 -21.23 10.57 0.87
CA ALA A 118 -21.55 11.48 -0.23
C ALA A 118 -22.95 11.20 -0.82
N GLU A 119 -23.32 9.93 -0.99
CA GLU A 119 -24.66 9.52 -1.44
C GLU A 119 -25.75 9.92 -0.44
N TRP A 120 -25.46 9.80 0.86
CA TRP A 120 -26.38 10.24 1.93
C TRP A 120 -26.53 11.77 1.96
N ASP A 121 -25.43 12.50 1.87
CA ASP A 121 -25.44 13.97 1.87
C ASP A 121 -26.20 14.51 0.64
N HIS A 122 -26.03 13.88 -0.53
CA HIS A 122 -26.80 14.15 -1.75
C HIS A 122 -28.30 13.80 -1.58
N PHE A 123 -28.63 12.69 -0.91
CA PHE A 123 -30.02 12.31 -0.63
C PHE A 123 -30.74 13.28 0.32
N VAL A 124 -30.06 13.78 1.35
CA VAL A 124 -30.65 14.68 2.36
C VAL A 124 -30.73 16.13 1.87
N ASN A 125 -29.70 16.62 1.17
CA ASN A 125 -29.59 18.01 0.74
C ASN A 125 -29.26 18.13 -0.77
N PRO A 126 -30.20 17.75 -1.66
CA PRO A 126 -29.96 17.76 -3.10
C PRO A 126 -29.63 19.16 -3.65
N GLU A 127 -30.07 20.23 -2.99
CA GLU A 127 -29.78 21.61 -3.42
C GLU A 127 -28.31 22.04 -3.19
N THR A 128 -27.61 21.39 -2.26
CA THR A 128 -26.23 21.76 -1.88
C THR A 128 -25.15 20.98 -2.61
N TYR A 129 -25.54 20.00 -3.43
CA TYR A 129 -24.63 19.10 -4.15
C TYR A 129 -24.99 19.12 -5.64
N PRO A 130 -24.16 19.76 -6.51
CA PRO A 130 -24.41 19.82 -7.95
C PRO A 130 -24.17 18.47 -8.65
#